data_AF-A0A1F1UXJ4-F1
#
_entry.id   AF-A0A1F1UXJ4-F1
#
_cell.length_a   1.000
_cell.length_b   1.000
_cell.length_c   1.000
_cell.angle_alpha   90.00
_cell.angle_beta   90.00
_cell.angle_gamma   90.00
#
_symmetry.space_group_name_H-M   'P 1'
#
loop_
_entity.id
_entity.type
_entity.pdbx_description
1 polymer ?
#
loop_
_entity_poly.entity_id
_entity_poly.type
_entity_poly.pdbx_seq_one_letter_code
_entity_poly.pdbx_strand_id
1 'polypeptide(L)'
;MTAPMEMDWMRSLVLKPVSSANSVKAEIVAGRGPKDTSDTFWLPAGVHQLIIDFDEDRWMSLYHKSRRLFGMDGPHNGRMVRVVMDEPGQIVMYVSTATPDTPPLVGVTIFQVPA
;
A
#
# COMPACT_ATOMS: atom_id res chain seq x y z
N MET A 1 -21.75 -24.37 17.02
CA MET A 1 -20.42 -24.24 16.40
C MET A 1 -20.45 -22.97 15.57
N THR A 2 -19.88 -21.88 16.08
CA THR A 2 -19.69 -20.64 15.32
C THR A 2 -18.60 -20.88 14.28
N ALA A 3 -18.84 -20.48 13.03
CA ALA A 3 -17.84 -20.51 11.98
C ALA A 3 -16.56 -19.79 12.45
N PRO A 4 -15.36 -20.24 12.03
CA PRO A 4 -14.14 -19.50 12.33
C PRO A 4 -14.33 -18.07 11.80
N MET A 5 -14.10 -17.07 12.63
CA MET A 5 -14.08 -15.67 12.21
C MET A 5 -13.07 -15.56 11.07
N GLU A 6 -13.54 -15.41 9.83
CA GLU A 6 -12.68 -15.04 8.71
C GLU A 6 -11.90 -13.80 9.11
N MET A 7 -10.59 -13.85 8.89
CA MET A 7 -9.63 -12.82 9.32
C MET A 7 -9.76 -11.56 8.48
N ASP A 8 -10.86 -10.81 8.61
CA ASP A 8 -11.07 -9.50 7.95
C ASP A 8 -10.16 -8.40 8.53
N TRP A 9 -9.35 -8.70 9.53
CA TRP A 9 -8.47 -7.73 10.21
C TRP A 9 -7.09 -7.58 9.55
N MET A 10 -6.67 -8.52 8.70
CA MET A 10 -5.35 -8.48 8.05
C MET A 10 -5.39 -8.98 6.60
N ARG A 11 -4.76 -8.24 5.69
CA ARG A 11 -4.52 -8.70 4.32
C ARG A 11 -3.17 -8.25 3.79
N SER A 12 -2.56 -9.06 2.92
CA SER A 12 -1.28 -8.74 2.28
C SER A 12 -1.44 -8.59 0.77
N LEU A 13 -0.75 -7.59 0.22
CA LEU A 13 -0.69 -7.25 -1.19
C LEU A 13 0.76 -7.34 -1.66
N VAL A 14 0.92 -7.72 -2.92
CA VAL A 14 2.20 -7.60 -3.62
C VAL A 14 1.99 -6.62 -4.76
N LEU A 15 2.76 -5.53 -4.74
CA LEU A 15 2.72 -4.49 -5.74
C LEU A 15 4.00 -4.49 -6.60
N LYS A 16 3.85 -4.18 -7.87
CA LYS A 16 4.94 -4.04 -8.84
C LYS A 16 4.88 -2.66 -9.48
N PRO A 17 5.96 -1.85 -9.42
CA PRO A 17 6.03 -0.61 -10.19
C PRO A 17 5.84 -0.91 -11.70
N VAL A 18 4.99 -0.14 -12.40
CA VAL A 18 4.72 -0.41 -13.84
C VAL A 18 5.89 -0.05 -14.76
N SER A 19 6.80 0.76 -14.25
CA SER A 19 8.03 1.13 -14.92
C SER A 19 9.06 1.54 -13.88
N SER A 20 10.19 1.96 -14.40
CA SER A 20 11.36 2.30 -13.64
C SER A 20 11.57 3.80 -13.45
N ALA A 21 10.67 4.61 -14.00
CA ALA A 21 10.69 6.05 -13.83
C ALA A 21 10.36 6.45 -12.38
N ASN A 22 10.63 7.71 -12.04
CA ASN A 22 10.23 8.28 -10.77
C ASN A 22 8.71 8.50 -10.71
N SER A 23 8.13 8.32 -9.52
CA SER A 23 6.73 8.58 -9.20
C SER A 23 5.76 7.76 -10.05
N VAL A 24 6.05 6.46 -10.16
CA VAL A 24 5.29 5.53 -10.99
C VAL A 24 4.25 4.81 -10.15
N LYS A 25 3.05 4.68 -10.69
CA LYS A 25 1.96 3.92 -10.06
C LYS A 25 2.35 2.44 -9.96
N ALA A 26 2.07 1.81 -8.82
CA ALA A 26 2.29 0.38 -8.67
C ALA A 26 1.01 -0.42 -9.00
N GLU A 27 1.17 -1.56 -9.65
CA GLU A 27 0.11 -2.52 -9.94
C GLU A 27 0.09 -3.63 -8.90
N ILE A 28 -1.10 -4.08 -8.52
CA ILE A 28 -1.33 -5.21 -7.63
C ILE A 28 -1.22 -6.50 -8.45
N VAL A 29 -0.16 -7.25 -8.20
CA VAL A 29 0.12 -8.53 -8.87
C VAL A 29 -0.30 -9.74 -8.03
N ALA A 30 -0.54 -9.58 -6.73
CA ALA A 30 -1.10 -10.62 -5.86
C ALA A 30 -1.83 -10.04 -4.64
N GLY A 31 -2.73 -10.83 -4.04
CA GLY A 31 -3.43 -10.49 -2.80
C GLY A 31 -4.66 -9.59 -2.95
N ARG A 32 -5.11 -9.36 -4.19
CA ARG A 32 -6.24 -8.47 -4.49
C ARG A 32 -7.51 -8.87 -3.73
N GLY A 33 -8.12 -7.91 -3.06
CA GLY A 33 -9.42 -8.04 -2.41
C GLY A 33 -10.59 -7.69 -3.35
N PRO A 34 -11.85 -7.97 -2.93
CA PRO A 34 -13.03 -7.79 -3.79
C PRO A 34 -13.29 -6.37 -4.29
N LYS A 35 -12.79 -5.34 -3.58
CA LYS A 35 -12.98 -3.93 -3.90
C LYS A 35 -11.75 -3.26 -4.52
N ASP A 36 -10.65 -3.98 -4.67
CA ASP A 36 -9.42 -3.45 -5.24
C ASP A 36 -9.50 -3.41 -6.78
N THR A 37 -8.70 -2.55 -7.41
CA THR A 37 -8.48 -2.55 -8.87
C THR A 37 -7.15 -3.21 -9.22
N SER A 38 -6.72 -3.14 -10.48
CA SER A 38 -5.38 -3.57 -10.87
C SER A 38 -4.26 -2.74 -10.24
N ASP A 39 -4.56 -1.53 -9.78
CA ASP A 39 -3.57 -0.51 -9.45
C ASP A 39 -3.95 0.33 -8.21
N THR A 40 -5.04 -0.03 -7.54
CA THR A 40 -5.48 0.58 -6.28
C THR A 40 -6.01 -0.47 -5.32
N PHE A 41 -5.81 -0.24 -4.03
CA PHE A 41 -6.35 -1.09 -2.98
C PHE A 41 -7.33 -0.31 -2.11
N TRP A 42 -8.41 -0.96 -1.70
CA TRP A 42 -9.48 -0.34 -0.94
C TRP A 42 -9.23 -0.42 0.57
N LEU A 43 -9.49 0.67 1.28
CA LEU A 43 -9.53 0.72 2.74
C LEU A 43 -10.90 1.23 3.22
N PRO A 44 -11.48 0.66 4.29
CA PRO A 44 -12.64 1.26 4.95
C PRO A 44 -12.25 2.55 5.69
N ALA A 45 -13.25 3.33 6.11
CA ALA A 45 -13.02 4.40 7.09
C ALA A 45 -12.44 3.82 8.39
N GLY A 46 -11.62 4.61 9.08
CA GLY A 46 -10.98 4.22 10.34
C GLY A 46 -9.45 4.29 10.30
N VAL A 47 -8.83 3.63 11.28
CA VAL A 47 -7.38 3.61 11.46
C VAL A 47 -6.81 2.30 10.92
N HIS A 48 -5.79 2.44 10.07
CA HIS A 48 -5.08 1.33 9.46
C HIS A 48 -3.60 1.43 9.78
N GLN A 49 -2.98 0.27 9.99
CA GLN A 49 -1.54 0.15 10.09
C GLN A 49 -1.05 -0.66 8.90
N LEU A 50 -0.18 -0.07 8.10
CA LEU A 50 0.39 -0.68 6.91
C LEU A 50 1.85 -1.02 7.23
N ILE A 51 2.23 -2.28 7.06
CA ILE A 51 3.62 -2.70 7.00
C ILE A 51 4.02 -2.74 5.53
N ILE A 52 5.06 -2.02 5.14
CA ILE A 52 5.53 -1.91 3.77
C ILE A 52 6.94 -2.50 3.70
N ASP A 53 7.09 -3.58 2.96
CA ASP A 53 8.35 -4.29 2.75
C ASP A 53 8.91 -3.96 1.36
N PHE A 54 10.10 -3.37 1.35
CA PHE A 54 10.77 -2.89 0.14
C PHE A 54 12.30 -2.77 0.36
N ASP A 55 13.03 -2.67 -0.75
CA ASP A 55 14.48 -2.43 -0.77
C ASP A 55 14.81 -0.98 -0.34
N GLU A 56 15.78 -0.77 0.53
CA GLU A 56 15.90 0.40 1.41
C GLU A 56 16.15 1.74 0.69
N ASP A 57 16.49 1.72 -0.61
CA ASP A 57 16.81 2.90 -1.42
C ASP A 57 15.63 3.47 -2.23
N ARG A 58 14.40 3.39 -1.69
CA ARG A 58 13.17 3.73 -2.43
C ARG A 58 12.33 4.81 -1.79
N TRP A 59 11.67 5.56 -2.66
CA TRP A 59 10.73 6.61 -2.28
C TRP A 59 9.35 6.08 -2.56
N MET A 60 8.41 6.35 -1.65
CA MET A 60 7.04 5.91 -1.82
C MET A 60 6.06 6.92 -1.28
N SER A 61 4.88 6.93 -1.87
CA SER A 61 3.79 7.72 -1.36
C SER A 61 2.46 7.01 -1.56
N LEU A 62 1.57 7.24 -0.60
CA LEU A 62 0.21 6.72 -0.60
C LEU A 62 -0.74 7.89 -0.74
N TYR A 63 -1.71 7.77 -1.64
CA TYR A 63 -2.72 8.78 -1.89
C TYR A 63 -4.12 8.20 -1.81
N HIS A 64 -5.03 8.97 -1.22
CA HIS A 64 -6.47 8.81 -1.40
C HIS A 64 -6.99 10.06 -2.12
N LYS A 65 -7.50 9.90 -3.35
CA LYS A 65 -7.82 11.02 -4.25
C LYS A 65 -6.58 11.92 -4.40
N SER A 66 -6.67 13.20 -4.04
CA SER A 66 -5.55 14.16 -4.06
C SER A 66 -4.80 14.28 -2.72
N ARG A 67 -5.29 13.63 -1.65
CA ARG A 67 -4.68 13.71 -0.31
C ARG A 67 -3.55 12.69 -0.18
N ARG A 68 -2.35 13.17 0.15
CA ARG A 68 -1.22 12.32 0.57
C ARG A 68 -1.48 11.77 1.97
N LEU A 69 -1.59 10.45 2.08
CA LEU A 69 -1.72 9.73 3.35
C LEU A 69 -0.35 9.42 3.96
N PHE A 70 0.63 9.16 3.10
CA PHE A 70 2.02 8.87 3.47
C PHE A 70 2.97 9.24 2.34
N GLY A 71 4.23 9.49 2.67
CA GLY A 71 5.31 9.79 1.74
C GLY A 71 6.05 11.07 2.12
N MET A 72 7.37 11.04 1.98
CA MET A 72 8.24 12.21 2.14
C MET A 72 9.09 12.39 0.87
N ASP A 73 9.82 13.49 0.81
CA ASP A 73 10.83 13.69 -0.23
C ASP A 73 12.09 12.92 0.17
N GLY A 74 12.55 11.98 -0.66
CA GLY A 74 13.74 11.15 -0.40
C GLY A 74 13.45 9.66 -0.13
N PRO A 75 14.50 8.83 0.05
CA PRO A 75 14.34 7.42 0.43
C PRO A 75 13.88 7.31 1.89
N HIS A 76 13.18 6.23 2.23
CA HIS A 76 12.64 6.01 3.57
C HIS A 76 13.01 4.61 4.07
N ASN A 77 13.39 4.49 5.35
CA ASN A 77 13.52 3.19 6.01
C ASN A 77 12.24 2.81 6.79
N GLY A 78 11.20 3.65 6.69
CA GLY A 78 9.94 3.45 7.39
C GLY A 78 9.15 2.30 6.79
N ARG A 79 9.18 1.14 7.45
CA ARG A 79 8.42 -0.06 7.05
C ARG A 79 7.03 -0.13 7.67
N MET A 80 6.63 0.84 8.49
CA MET A 80 5.35 0.83 9.18
C MET A 80 4.71 2.22 9.16
N VAL A 81 3.47 2.30 8.67
CA VAL A 81 2.75 3.54 8.38
C VAL A 81 1.37 3.47 9.00
N ARG A 82 0.97 4.51 9.72
CA ARG A 82 -0.41 4.67 10.19
C ARG A 82 -1.20 5.53 9.20
N VAL A 83 -2.27 4.99 8.65
CA VAL A 83 -3.19 5.67 7.73
C VAL A 83 -4.53 5.86 8.41
N VAL A 84 -5.06 7.09 8.38
CA VAL A 84 -6.39 7.39 8.91
C VAL A 84 -7.30 7.81 7.75
N MET A 85 -8.39 7.07 7.58
CA MET A 85 -9.37 7.25 6.52
C MET A 85 -10.66 7.83 7.12
N ASP A 86 -11.01 9.05 6.73
CA ASP A 86 -12.27 9.68 7.17
C ASP A 86 -13.49 9.05 6.47
N GLU A 87 -13.30 8.53 5.27
CA GLU A 87 -14.29 7.84 4.45
C GLU A 87 -13.64 6.61 3.78
N PRO A 88 -14.41 5.55 3.44
CA PRO A 88 -13.86 4.43 2.69
C PRO A 88 -13.41 4.85 1.29
N GLY A 89 -12.30 4.29 0.78
CA GLY A 89 -11.77 4.73 -0.51
C GLY A 89 -10.63 3.89 -1.07
N GLN A 90 -10.28 4.21 -2.32
CA GLN A 90 -9.18 3.60 -3.04
C GLN A 90 -7.87 4.30 -2.73
N ILE A 91 -6.84 3.51 -2.40
CA ILE A 91 -5.49 3.97 -2.16
C ILE A 91 -4.63 3.68 -3.38
N VAL A 92 -3.94 4.70 -3.85
CA VAL A 92 -2.92 4.60 -4.88
C VAL A 92 -1.56 4.62 -4.21
N MET A 93 -0.68 3.68 -4.57
CA MET A 93 0.73 3.73 -4.22
C MET A 93 1.56 4.18 -5.42
N TYR A 94 2.37 5.20 -5.21
CA TYR A 94 3.44 5.59 -6.12
C TYR A 94 4.78 5.17 -5.54
N VAL A 95 5.66 4.67 -6.41
CA VAL A 95 7.00 4.21 -6.07
C VAL A 95 8.01 4.88 -6.99
N SER A 96 9.15 5.29 -6.44
CA SER A 96 10.32 5.74 -7.18
C SER A 96 11.53 4.91 -6.75
N THR A 97 12.37 4.54 -7.71
CA THR A 97 13.64 3.83 -7.47
C THR A 97 14.79 4.65 -8.02
N ALA A 98 15.91 4.68 -7.31
CA ALA A 98 17.15 5.27 -7.84
C ALA A 98 17.76 4.40 -8.96
N THR A 99 17.50 3.09 -8.94
CA THR A 99 17.99 2.10 -9.91
C THR A 99 16.82 1.51 -10.70
N PRO A 100 16.64 1.92 -11.96
CA PRO A 100 15.45 1.61 -12.73
C PRO A 100 15.36 0.16 -13.27
N ASP A 101 16.48 -0.52 -13.47
CA ASP A 101 16.55 -1.60 -14.47
C ASP A 101 15.84 -2.91 -14.08
N THR A 102 15.57 -3.13 -12.79
CA THR A 102 14.77 -4.25 -12.29
C THR A 102 14.06 -3.82 -11.02
N PRO A 103 12.80 -3.32 -11.06
CA PRO A 103 12.14 -2.88 -9.84
C PRO A 103 11.72 -4.09 -8.98
N PRO A 104 12.32 -4.34 -7.79
CA PRO A 104 11.79 -5.28 -6.81
C PRO A 104 10.31 -5.01 -6.51
N LEU A 105 9.59 -6.09 -6.21
CA LEU A 105 8.23 -6.04 -5.70
C LEU A 105 8.17 -5.28 -4.37
N VAL A 106 7.00 -4.73 -4.05
CA VAL A 106 6.70 -4.09 -2.77
C VAL A 106 5.63 -4.92 -2.07
N GLY A 107 5.92 -5.39 -0.86
CA GLY A 107 4.94 -6.01 0.01
C GLY A 107 4.18 -4.96 0.79
N VAL A 108 2.85 -5.09 0.89
CA VAL A 108 2.04 -4.25 1.78
C VAL A 108 1.12 -5.15 2.60
N THR A 109 1.34 -5.21 3.90
CA THR A 109 0.41 -5.84 4.84
C THR A 109 -0.42 -4.78 5.53
N ILE A 110 -1.74 -4.90 5.44
CA ILE A 110 -2.72 -3.97 5.99
C ILE A 110 -3.33 -4.63 7.22
N PHE A 111 -3.26 -3.93 8.36
CA PHE A 111 -3.99 -4.23 9.57
C PHE A 111 -5.09 -3.19 9.77
N GLN A 112 -6.34 -3.64 9.83
CA GLN A 112 -7.42 -2.77 10.28
C GLN A 112 -7.43 -2.76 11.80
N VAL A 113 -7.16 -1.60 12.39
CA VAL A 113 -7.16 -1.45 13.85
C VAL A 113 -8.63 -1.24 14.27
N PRO A 114 -9.20 -2.10 15.14
CA PRO A 114 -10.51 -1.86 15.71
C PRO A 114 -10.52 -0.50 16.42
N ALA A 115 -11.56 0.30 16.18
CA ALA A 115 -11.77 1.56 16.88
C ALA A 115 -12.09 1.32 18.36
#